data_AF-A0A3E1EDT8-F1
#
_entry.id   AF-A0A3E1EDT8-F1
#
_cell.length_a   1.000
_cell.length_b   1.000
_cell.length_c   1.000
_cell.angle_alpha   90.00
_cell.angle_beta   90.00
_cell.angle_gamma   90.00
#
_symmetry.space_group_name_H-M   'P 1'
#
loop_
_entity.id
_entity.type
_entity.pdbx_description
1 polymer ?
#
loop_
_entity_poly.entity_id
_entity_poly.type
_entity_poly.pdbx_seq_one_letter_code
_entity_poly.pdbx_strand_id
1 'polypeptide(L)'
;MQLSISELRDLVRQQGLLPTASTLLQKAPPSLLQLMKYGFFGVGSVLIYQSVFGMLGHSILPHFEELPSVSAGERKMNFILASAIGFGSANLFAYLTNVRWVFQGGRHNRITEFFLFSGVAFVGWVVGMIPGYLALEEGHAGSWVASGVVTVVSVIANFICRKLFIFVP
;
A
#
# COMPACT_ATOMS: atom_id res chain seq x y z
N MET A 1 -14.52 14.93 -13.57
CA MET A 1 -15.82 15.21 -12.89
C MET A 1 -15.67 14.85 -11.40
N GLN A 2 -15.25 15.83 -10.59
CA GLN A 2 -14.99 15.66 -9.15
C GLN A 2 -16.30 15.85 -8.39
N LEU A 3 -16.75 14.86 -7.61
CA LEU A 3 -17.95 15.04 -6.79
C LEU A 3 -17.67 15.87 -5.51
N SER A 4 -18.49 16.89 -5.31
CA SER A 4 -18.46 17.87 -4.21
C SER A 4 -19.17 17.33 -2.96
N ILE A 5 -18.84 17.87 -1.77
CA ILE A 5 -19.52 17.60 -0.49
C ILE A 5 -21.05 17.74 -0.60
N SER A 6 -21.52 18.58 -1.53
CA SER A 6 -22.94 18.76 -1.85
C SER A 6 -23.63 17.50 -2.37
N GLU A 7 -22.97 16.71 -3.23
CA GLU A 7 -23.57 15.50 -3.80
C GLU A 7 -23.56 14.34 -2.79
N LEU A 8 -22.63 14.35 -1.85
CA LEU A 8 -22.59 13.44 -0.70
C LEU A 8 -23.80 13.68 0.21
N ARG A 9 -24.09 14.97 0.48
CA ARG A 9 -25.29 15.39 1.19
C ARG A 9 -26.55 14.95 0.43
N ASP A 10 -26.57 15.07 -0.89
CA ASP A 10 -27.74 14.69 -1.69
C ASP A 10 -27.92 13.16 -1.78
N LEU A 11 -26.83 12.37 -1.82
CA LEU A 11 -26.84 10.90 -1.72
C LEU A 11 -27.36 10.42 -0.38
N VAL A 12 -26.87 11.01 0.72
CA VAL A 12 -27.33 10.72 2.09
C VAL A 12 -28.80 11.11 2.27
N ARG A 13 -29.23 12.21 1.63
CA ARG A 13 -30.60 12.72 1.69
C ARG A 13 -31.58 11.92 0.82
N GLN A 14 -31.13 11.32 -0.28
CA GLN A 14 -31.96 10.49 -1.17
C GLN A 14 -32.01 9.01 -0.79
N GLN A 15 -30.93 8.42 -0.24
CA GLN A 15 -30.85 6.97 0.04
C GLN A 15 -30.98 6.60 1.53
N GLY A 16 -31.00 7.58 2.44
CA GLY A 16 -30.91 7.32 3.88
C GLY A 16 -29.48 6.99 4.31
N LEU A 17 -29.21 7.10 5.62
CA LEU A 17 -27.89 7.07 6.29
C LEU A 17 -26.90 5.96 5.89
N LEU A 18 -27.34 4.93 5.17
CA LEU A 18 -26.52 3.79 4.79
C LEU A 18 -26.58 3.59 3.27
N PRO A 19 -25.45 3.72 2.54
CA PRO A 19 -25.40 3.31 1.15
C PRO A 19 -25.82 1.84 1.06
N THR A 20 -26.81 1.55 0.21
CA THR A 20 -27.33 0.19 0.02
C THR A 20 -26.19 -0.78 -0.29
N ALA A 21 -26.23 -2.00 0.23
CA ALA A 21 -25.19 -3.01 -0.01
C ALA A 21 -24.90 -3.21 -1.50
N SER A 22 -25.90 -3.03 -2.37
CA SER A 22 -25.77 -3.02 -3.82
C SER A 22 -24.87 -1.90 -4.36
N THR A 23 -24.94 -0.69 -3.80
CA THR A 23 -24.11 0.47 -4.17
C THR A 23 -22.66 0.27 -3.74
N LEU A 24 -22.44 -0.34 -2.57
CA LEU A 24 -21.09 -0.72 -2.09
C LEU A 24 -20.46 -1.81 -2.96
N LEU A 25 -21.24 -2.65 -3.62
CA LEU A 25 -20.72 -3.71 -4.50
C LEU A 25 -20.44 -3.25 -5.94
N GLN A 26 -20.86 -2.04 -6.34
CA GLN A 26 -20.58 -1.52 -7.68
C GLN A 26 -19.08 -1.24 -7.88
N LYS A 27 -18.57 -1.61 -9.06
CA LYS A 27 -17.16 -1.45 -9.47
C LYS A 27 -16.74 0.00 -9.77
N ALA A 28 -17.69 0.91 -9.98
CA ALA A 28 -17.45 2.35 -10.19
C ALA A 28 -18.45 3.18 -9.40
N PRO A 29 -18.32 3.21 -8.06
CA PRO A 29 -19.14 4.10 -7.25
C PRO A 29 -18.66 5.56 -7.41
N PRO A 30 -19.41 6.56 -6.91
CA PRO A 30 -18.98 7.95 -6.86
C PRO A 30 -17.54 8.10 -6.34
N SER A 31 -16.80 9.09 -6.83
CA SER A 31 -15.34 9.25 -6.61
C SER A 31 -14.91 9.12 -5.15
N LEU A 32 -15.75 9.55 -4.20
CA LEU A 32 -15.49 9.40 -2.77
C LEU A 32 -15.60 7.95 -2.27
N LEU A 33 -16.64 7.21 -2.67
CA LEU A 33 -16.80 5.81 -2.25
C LEU A 33 -15.72 4.93 -2.89
N GLN A 34 -15.25 5.28 -4.09
CA GLN A 34 -14.07 4.67 -4.69
C GLN A 34 -12.80 4.95 -3.88
N LEU A 35 -12.62 6.19 -3.41
CA LEU A 35 -11.52 6.56 -2.51
C LEU A 35 -11.59 5.79 -1.17
N MET A 36 -12.78 5.62 -0.60
CA MET A 36 -12.95 4.85 0.64
C MET A 36 -12.56 3.38 0.47
N LYS A 37 -13.01 2.73 -0.61
CA LYS A 37 -12.60 1.34 -0.94
C LYS A 37 -11.10 1.25 -1.16
N TYR A 38 -10.54 2.19 -1.91
CA TYR A 38 -9.11 2.27 -2.15
C TYR A 38 -8.33 2.38 -0.83
N GLY A 39 -8.76 3.27 0.07
CA GLY A 39 -8.16 3.42 1.40
C GLY A 39 -8.26 2.14 2.24
N PHE A 40 -9.43 1.50 2.27
CA PHE A 40 -9.65 0.24 2.99
C PHE A 40 -8.72 -0.88 2.52
N PHE A 41 -8.64 -1.12 1.21
CA PHE A 41 -7.72 -2.12 0.67
C PHE A 41 -6.25 -1.71 0.80
N GLY A 42 -5.97 -0.40 0.81
CA GLY A 42 -4.65 0.14 1.14
C GLY A 42 -4.20 -0.23 2.55
N VAL A 43 -5.07 -0.10 3.55
CA VAL A 43 -4.79 -0.55 4.92
C VAL A 43 -4.55 -2.07 4.96
N GLY A 44 -5.38 -2.85 4.26
CA GLY A 44 -5.18 -4.29 4.14
C GLY A 44 -3.80 -4.66 3.54
N SER A 45 -3.36 -3.92 2.52
CA SER A 45 -2.03 -4.08 1.93
C SER A 45 -0.90 -3.80 2.94
N VAL A 46 -1.04 -2.78 3.78
CA VAL A 46 -0.07 -2.47 4.85
C VAL A 46 -0.01 -3.59 5.88
N LEU A 47 -1.14 -4.14 6.28
CA LEU A 47 -1.18 -5.27 7.22
C LEU A 47 -0.48 -6.51 6.64
N ILE A 48 -0.70 -6.81 5.36
CA ILE A 48 0.01 -7.91 4.67
C ILE A 48 1.51 -7.66 4.64
N TYR A 49 1.94 -6.44 4.30
CA TYR A 49 3.36 -6.07 4.30
C TYR A 49 3.99 -6.34 5.68
N GLN A 50 3.40 -5.78 6.74
CA GLN A 50 3.94 -5.91 8.09
C GLN A 50 3.90 -7.35 8.61
N SER A 51 2.85 -8.11 8.27
CA SER A 51 2.74 -9.52 8.66
C SER A 51 3.82 -10.37 7.99
N VAL A 52 3.99 -10.24 6.68
CA VAL A 52 5.01 -11.00 5.93
C VAL A 52 6.42 -10.59 6.38
N PHE A 53 6.67 -9.28 6.50
CA PHE A 53 7.94 -8.74 6.98
C PHE A 53 8.30 -9.29 8.37
N GLY A 54 7.36 -9.22 9.32
CA GLY A 54 7.56 -9.72 10.69
C GLY A 54 7.73 -11.24 10.75
N MET A 55 6.90 -12.00 10.03
CA MET A 55 7.01 -13.46 9.97
C MET A 55 8.39 -13.88 9.44
N LEU A 56 8.86 -13.28 8.34
CA LEU A 56 10.19 -13.55 7.81
C LEU A 56 11.28 -13.10 8.78
N GLY A 57 11.10 -11.95 9.43
CA GLY A 57 12.03 -11.38 10.40
C GLY A 57 12.26 -12.19 11.66
N HIS A 58 11.28 -13.00 12.07
CA HIS A 58 11.42 -13.89 13.21
C HIS A 58 11.88 -15.31 12.84
N SER A 59 11.81 -15.70 11.57
CA SER A 59 12.00 -17.10 11.16
C SER A 59 13.12 -17.29 10.13
N ILE A 60 12.91 -16.86 8.88
CA ILE A 60 13.76 -17.20 7.73
C ILE A 60 14.87 -16.17 7.53
N LEU A 61 14.54 -14.88 7.72
CA LEU A 61 15.42 -13.74 7.46
C LEU A 61 15.57 -12.92 8.74
N PRO A 62 16.26 -13.46 9.77
CA PRO A 62 16.33 -12.83 11.08
C PRO A 62 16.98 -11.45 10.98
N HIS A 63 16.20 -10.41 11.33
CA HIS A 63 16.65 -9.03 11.24
C HIS A 63 16.20 -8.15 12.42
N PHE A 64 15.49 -8.70 13.40
CA PHE A 64 15.13 -7.98 14.62
C PHE A 64 16.32 -7.88 15.58
N GLU A 65 16.36 -6.78 16.34
CA GLU A 65 17.51 -6.45 17.19
C GLU A 65 17.69 -7.39 18.36
N GLU A 66 16.57 -7.89 18.88
CA GLU A 66 16.44 -8.85 19.97
C GLU A 66 16.96 -10.26 19.63
N LEU A 67 17.25 -10.54 18.35
CA LEU A 67 17.76 -11.84 17.92
C LEU A 67 19.30 -11.88 18.02
N PRO A 68 19.87 -12.75 18.87
CA PRO A 68 21.30 -12.70 19.24
C PRO A 68 22.26 -13.29 18.18
N SER A 69 21.76 -13.81 17.06
CA SER A 69 22.52 -14.70 16.17
C SER A 69 22.91 -14.12 14.81
N VAL A 70 22.82 -12.80 14.60
CA VAL A 70 23.01 -12.20 13.27
C VAL A 70 23.93 -10.98 13.33
N SER A 71 24.95 -10.94 12.46
CA SER A 71 25.83 -9.78 12.35
C SER A 71 25.08 -8.55 11.82
N ALA A 72 25.62 -7.35 12.05
CA ALA A 72 24.99 -6.11 11.58
C ALA A 72 24.82 -6.07 10.03
N GLY A 73 25.78 -6.62 9.28
CA GLY A 73 25.70 -6.69 7.82
C GLY A 73 24.61 -7.65 7.33
N GLU A 74 24.54 -8.85 7.92
CA GLU A 74 23.51 -9.82 7.60
C GLU A 74 22.11 -9.32 7.99
N ARG A 75 21.99 -8.62 9.12
CA ARG A 75 20.73 -8.00 9.57
C ARG A 75 20.19 -7.01 8.55
N LYS A 76 21.06 -6.17 7.98
CA LYS A 76 20.69 -5.21 6.92
C LYS A 76 20.21 -5.93 5.66
N MET A 77 20.93 -6.95 5.21
CA MET A 77 20.53 -7.73 4.03
C MET A 77 19.19 -8.44 4.26
N ASN A 78 19.02 -9.09 5.41
CA ASN A 78 17.79 -9.77 5.79
C ASN A 78 16.61 -8.80 5.88
N PHE A 79 16.82 -7.59 6.41
CA PHE A 79 15.81 -6.53 6.43
C PHE A 79 15.37 -6.13 5.01
N ILE A 80 16.34 -5.92 4.10
CA ILE A 80 16.04 -5.56 2.70
C ILE A 80 15.26 -6.67 2.00
N LEU A 81 15.70 -7.93 2.16
CA LEU A 81 15.05 -9.09 1.54
C LEU A 81 13.63 -9.31 2.11
N ALA A 82 13.46 -9.23 3.43
CA ALA A 82 12.15 -9.35 4.06
C ALA A 82 11.21 -8.21 3.62
N SER A 83 11.74 -6.99 3.51
CA SER A 83 10.99 -5.83 3.00
C SER A 83 10.58 -6.02 1.55
N ALA A 84 11.45 -6.56 0.69
CA ALA A 84 11.17 -6.81 -0.72
C ALA A 84 10.07 -7.87 -0.90
N ILE A 85 10.13 -8.96 -0.13
CA ILE A 85 9.12 -10.04 -0.16
C ILE A 85 7.77 -9.54 0.40
N GLY A 86 7.81 -8.78 1.49
CA GLY A 86 6.64 -8.11 2.05
C GLY A 86 6.00 -7.16 1.05
N PHE A 87 6.81 -6.35 0.36
CA PHE A 87 6.36 -5.43 -0.68
C PHE A 87 5.69 -6.19 -1.83
N GLY A 88 6.32 -7.24 -2.36
CA GLY A 88 5.74 -8.04 -3.44
C GLY A 88 4.38 -8.63 -3.08
N SER A 89 4.26 -9.18 -1.87
CA SER A 89 3.02 -9.78 -1.35
C SER A 89 1.91 -8.74 -1.19
N ALA A 90 2.24 -7.60 -0.58
CA ALA A 90 1.33 -6.48 -0.38
C ALA A 90 0.88 -5.88 -1.72
N ASN A 91 1.82 -5.65 -2.65
CA ASN A 91 1.54 -5.10 -3.97
C ASN A 91 0.63 -6.02 -4.79
N LEU A 92 0.84 -7.35 -4.73
CA LEU A 92 -0.04 -8.31 -5.39
C LEU A 92 -1.46 -8.24 -4.83
N PHE A 93 -1.61 -8.24 -3.50
CA PHE A 93 -2.93 -8.07 -2.87
C PHE A 93 -3.59 -6.75 -3.27
N ALA A 94 -2.85 -5.65 -3.22
CA ALA A 94 -3.34 -4.34 -3.59
C ALA A 94 -3.78 -4.33 -5.06
N TYR A 95 -3.01 -4.91 -5.97
CA TYR A 95 -3.39 -4.99 -7.38
C TYR A 95 -4.68 -5.79 -7.58
N LEU A 96 -4.75 -7.01 -7.02
CA LEU A 96 -5.92 -7.89 -7.16
C LEU A 96 -7.17 -7.22 -6.60
N THR A 97 -7.07 -6.60 -5.43
CA THR A 97 -8.22 -5.94 -4.81
C THR A 97 -8.68 -4.71 -5.59
N ASN A 98 -7.72 -3.93 -6.09
CA ASN A 98 -8.00 -2.74 -6.88
C ASN A 98 -8.67 -3.06 -8.22
N VAL A 99 -8.18 -4.07 -8.93
CA VAL A 99 -8.76 -4.50 -10.21
C VAL A 99 -10.13 -5.18 -10.03
N ARG A 100 -10.31 -5.92 -8.93
CA ARG A 100 -11.54 -6.69 -8.69
C ARG A 100 -12.68 -5.80 -8.15
N TRP A 101 -12.39 -4.84 -7.27
CA TRP A 101 -13.41 -4.14 -6.48
C TRP A 101 -13.35 -2.61 -6.51
N VAL A 102 -12.24 -1.99 -6.91
CA VAL A 102 -12.06 -0.53 -6.82
C VAL A 102 -12.15 0.18 -8.17
N PHE A 103 -11.51 -0.36 -9.20
CA PHE A 103 -11.42 0.26 -10.51
C PHE A 103 -12.13 -0.58 -11.59
N GLN A 104 -12.84 0.10 -12.49
CA GLN A 104 -13.23 -0.51 -13.77
C GLN A 104 -12.00 -0.56 -14.68
N GLY A 105 -11.35 -1.72 -14.75
CA GLY A 105 -10.27 -1.97 -15.71
C GLY A 105 -10.79 -2.08 -17.15
N GLY A 106 -9.87 -2.16 -18.11
CA GLY A 106 -10.21 -2.36 -19.53
C GLY A 106 -9.62 -1.35 -20.51
N ARG A 107 -8.87 -0.33 -20.02
CA ARG A 107 -8.11 0.59 -20.88
C ARG A 107 -6.84 -0.05 -21.45
N HIS A 108 -6.23 -0.95 -20.69
CA HIS A 108 -5.06 -1.73 -21.11
C HIS A 108 -5.31 -3.22 -20.84
N ASN A 109 -4.47 -4.09 -21.40
CA ASN A 109 -4.50 -5.50 -21.02
C ASN A 109 -4.05 -5.68 -19.56
N ARG A 110 -4.41 -6.81 -18.94
CA ARG A 110 -4.17 -7.04 -17.49
C ARG A 110 -2.69 -6.99 -17.10
N ILE A 111 -1.81 -7.44 -18.00
CA ILE A 111 -0.36 -7.48 -17.77
C ILE A 111 0.20 -6.05 -17.70
N THR A 112 -0.18 -5.19 -18.65
CA THR A 112 0.22 -3.78 -18.65
C THR A 112 -0.34 -3.04 -17.43
N GLU A 113 -1.60 -3.29 -17.05
CA GLU A 113 -2.18 -2.72 -15.81
C GLU A 113 -1.37 -3.13 -14.57
N PHE A 114 -0.93 -4.39 -14.49
CA PHE A 114 -0.11 -4.88 -13.39
C PHE A 114 1.26 -4.21 -13.33
N PHE A 115 1.97 -4.11 -14.46
CA PHE A 115 3.30 -3.49 -14.48
C PHE A 115 3.26 -2.00 -14.19
N LEU A 116 2.27 -1.27 -14.69
CA LEU A 116 2.10 0.15 -14.37
C LEU A 116 1.78 0.36 -12.89
N PHE A 117 0.86 -0.44 -12.34
CA PHE A 117 0.52 -0.41 -10.92
C PHE A 117 1.73 -0.71 -10.04
N SER A 118 2.45 -1.78 -10.38
CA SER A 118 3.59 -2.27 -9.60
C SER A 118 4.80 -1.36 -9.75
N GLY A 119 5.02 -0.78 -10.94
CA GLY A 119 6.14 0.14 -11.19
C GLY A 119 6.05 1.40 -10.34
N VAL A 120 4.85 1.99 -10.26
CA VAL A 120 4.61 3.15 -9.38
C VAL A 120 4.82 2.78 -7.91
N ALA A 121 4.27 1.63 -7.49
CA ALA A 121 4.42 1.16 -6.12
C ALA A 121 5.89 0.86 -5.77
N PHE A 122 6.65 0.32 -6.73
CA PHE A 122 8.05 -0.02 -6.59
C PHE A 122 8.92 1.22 -6.40
N VAL A 123 8.70 2.27 -7.19
CA VAL A 123 9.41 3.55 -7.00
C VAL A 123 9.14 4.11 -5.61
N GLY A 124 7.88 4.08 -5.15
CA GLY A 124 7.53 4.51 -3.80
C GLY A 124 8.23 3.69 -2.71
N TRP A 125 8.31 2.38 -2.89
CA TRP A 125 9.02 1.50 -1.98
C TRP A 125 10.53 1.76 -1.94
N VAL A 126 11.18 1.89 -3.10
CA VAL A 126 12.62 2.23 -3.17
C VAL A 126 12.92 3.56 -2.49
N VAL A 127 12.08 4.58 -2.71
CA VAL A 127 12.22 5.88 -2.04
C VAL A 127 12.02 5.75 -0.54
N GLY A 128 11.09 4.91 -0.07
CA GLY A 128 10.88 4.63 1.35
C GLY A 128 12.00 3.83 2.00
N MET A 129 12.68 2.96 1.24
CA MET A 129 13.81 2.18 1.72
C MET A 129 15.01 3.03 2.11
N ILE A 130 15.22 4.20 1.49
CA ILE A 130 16.33 5.11 1.82
C ILE A 130 16.26 5.56 3.29
N PRO A 131 15.20 6.26 3.75
CA PRO A 131 15.10 6.69 5.14
C PRO A 131 14.92 5.49 6.11
N GLY A 132 14.29 4.39 5.69
CA GLY A 132 14.21 3.18 6.51
C GLY A 132 15.57 2.54 6.77
N TYR A 133 16.44 2.50 5.75
CA TYR A 133 17.80 2.00 5.88
C TYR A 133 18.68 2.93 6.71
N LEU A 134 18.59 4.25 6.50
CA LEU A 134 19.33 5.23 7.32
C LEU A 134 18.93 5.16 8.79
N ALA A 135 17.64 4.95 9.09
CA ALA A 135 17.16 4.76 10.46
C ALA A 135 17.79 3.53 11.15
N LEU A 136 18.14 2.49 10.40
CA LEU A 136 18.85 1.30 10.90
C LEU A 136 20.36 1.53 11.07
N GLU A 137 20.99 2.35 10.22
CA GLU A 137 22.46 2.56 10.27
C GLU A 137 22.90 3.38 11.48
N GLU A 138 22.11 4.38 11.87
CA GLU A 138 22.48 5.28 12.97
C GLU A 138 22.21 4.66 14.35
N GLY A 139 21.68 3.42 14.43
CA GLY A 139 21.27 2.78 15.68
C GLY A 139 20.11 3.52 16.37
N HIS A 140 19.45 4.43 15.65
CA HIS A 140 18.38 5.28 16.16
C HIS A 140 17.01 4.57 16.20
N ALA A 141 16.85 3.45 15.48
CA ALA A 141 15.55 2.81 15.30
C ALA A 141 15.66 1.30 15.03
N GLY A 142 14.88 0.51 15.77
CA GLY A 142 14.71 -0.92 15.51
C GLY A 142 13.93 -1.22 14.22
N SER A 143 14.00 -2.47 13.76
CA SER A 143 13.48 -2.91 12.46
C SER A 143 12.00 -2.61 12.23
N TRP A 144 11.18 -2.57 13.28
CA TRP A 144 9.76 -2.16 13.21
C TRP A 144 9.58 -0.68 12.88
N VAL A 145 10.42 0.18 13.45
CA VAL A 145 10.37 1.62 13.19
C VAL A 145 10.85 1.89 11.77
N ALA A 146 11.95 1.25 11.36
CA ALA A 146 12.46 1.32 9.99
C ALA A 146 11.41 0.87 8.95
N SER A 147 10.75 -0.28 9.16
CA SER A 147 9.69 -0.76 8.26
C SER A 147 8.47 0.16 8.24
N GLY A 148 8.14 0.79 9.38
CA GLY A 148 7.12 1.82 9.48
C GLY A 148 7.43 3.05 8.64
N VAL A 149 8.66 3.55 8.68
CA VAL A 149 9.13 4.67 7.84
C VAL A 149 9.00 4.33 6.36
N VAL A 150 9.47 3.13 5.95
CA VAL A 150 9.31 2.64 4.58
C VAL A 150 7.84 2.66 4.18
N THR A 151 6.96 2.16 5.04
CA THR A 151 5.51 2.10 4.80
C THR A 151 4.92 3.50 4.58
N VAL A 152 5.18 4.45 5.47
CA VAL A 152 4.63 5.81 5.38
C VAL A 152 5.08 6.50 4.10
N VAL A 153 6.38 6.45 3.80
CA VAL A 153 6.94 7.08 2.58
C VAL A 153 6.39 6.41 1.33
N SER A 154 6.28 5.08 1.32
CA SER A 154 5.70 4.33 0.19
C SER A 154 4.24 4.67 -0.06
N VAL A 155 3.44 4.84 1.00
CA VAL A 155 2.03 5.24 0.90
C VAL A 155 1.92 6.65 0.34
N ILE A 156 2.74 7.60 0.81
CA ILE A 156 2.76 8.98 0.32
C ILE A 156 3.17 9.02 -1.15
N ALA A 157 4.26 8.35 -1.53
CA ALA A 157 4.71 8.29 -2.91
C ALA A 157 3.65 7.66 -3.83
N ASN A 158 3.02 6.56 -3.40
CA ASN A 158 1.90 5.96 -4.13
C ASN A 158 0.72 6.92 -4.28
N PHE A 159 0.37 7.66 -3.23
CA PHE A 159 -0.71 8.66 -3.29
C PHE A 159 -0.39 9.77 -4.28
N ILE A 160 0.83 10.33 -4.23
CA ILE A 160 1.28 11.40 -5.13
C ILE A 160 1.27 10.92 -6.58
N CYS A 161 1.86 9.76 -6.88
CA CYS A 161 1.87 9.25 -8.24
C CYS A 161 0.47 8.95 -8.76
N ARG A 162 -0.44 8.45 -7.92
CA ARG A 162 -1.83 8.19 -8.35
C ARG A 162 -2.61 9.49 -8.53
N LYS A 163 -2.38 10.49 -7.68
CA LYS A 163 -2.97 11.83 -7.85
C LYS A 163 -2.46 12.52 -9.12
N LEU A 164 -1.17 12.39 -9.45
CA LEU A 164 -0.55 13.11 -10.56
C LEU A 164 -0.64 12.39 -11.92
N PHE A 165 -0.69 11.05 -11.94
CA PHE A 165 -0.70 10.27 -13.20
C PHE A 165 -2.03 9.57 -13.50
N ILE A 166 -2.88 9.33 -12.49
CA ILE A 166 -4.16 8.62 -12.66
C ILE A 166 -5.36 9.57 -12.52
N PHE A 167 -5.29 10.55 -11.61
CA PHE A 167 -6.36 11.51 -11.36
C PHE A 167 -5.95 12.94 -11.73
N VAL A 168 -5.48 13.13 -12.96
CA VAL A 168 -5.42 14.48 -13.55
C VAL A 168 -6.87 14.96 -13.77
N PRO A 169 -7.21 16.22 -13.43
CA PRO A 169 -8.57 16.78 -13.48
C PRO A 169 -9.32 16.59 -14.80
#